data_AF-A0A7S6YYL7-F1
#
_entry.id   AF-A0A7S6YYL7-F1
#
_cell.length_a   1.000
_cell.length_b   1.000
_cell.length_c   1.000
_cell.angle_alpha   90.00
_cell.angle_beta   90.00
_cell.angle_gamma   90.00
#
_symmetry.space_group_name_H-M   'P 1'
#
loop_
_entity.id
_entity.type
_entity.pdbx_description
1 polymer ?
#
loop_
_entity_poly.entity_id
_entity_poly.type
_entity_poly.pdbx_seq_one_letter_code
_entity_poly.pdbx_strand_id
1 'polypeptide(L)'
;MEDLLIVTTGGTIDKIYFDDKSDYQIGDPQIGQILKELGVTFRFSVIPIIRKDSLHITDADRELIRATIAAQPTRHVLITHGTDSMVETGKVLQTIADKTIVMTGALNPARFRGSDAEFNIGCAVGAVQSLPAGVYIAMNGRIWNPQKVRKNVAANRFESV
;
A
#
# COMPACT_ATOMS: atom_id res chain seq x y z
N MET A 1 4.85 -0.18 18.49
CA MET A 1 5.78 -0.19 17.34
C MET A 1 6.58 1.09 17.39
N GLU A 2 7.92 1.02 17.31
CA GLU A 2 8.77 2.22 17.30
C GLU A 2 9.23 2.63 15.90
N ASP A 3 9.51 1.65 15.03
CA ASP A 3 9.97 1.84 13.65
C ASP A 3 9.00 1.17 12.66
N LEU A 4 8.63 1.91 11.61
CA LEU A 4 7.82 1.43 10.48
C LEU A 4 8.62 1.55 9.18
N LEU A 5 8.75 0.46 8.44
CA LEU A 5 9.25 0.50 7.06
C LEU A 5 8.06 0.76 6.12
N ILE A 6 8.16 1.79 5.31
CA ILE A 6 7.18 2.08 4.27
C ILE A 6 7.80 1.78 2.91
N VAL A 7 7.13 0.95 2.13
CA VAL A 7 7.51 0.62 0.76
C VAL A 7 6.44 1.16 -0.18
N THR A 8 6.83 1.89 -1.22
CA THR A 8 5.86 2.50 -2.13
C THR A 8 6.09 2.00 -3.54
N THR A 9 5.01 1.59 -4.21
CA THR A 9 5.06 1.08 -5.59
C THR A 9 4.34 2.00 -6.59
N GLY A 10 3.75 3.10 -6.11
CA GLY A 10 2.91 4.00 -6.87
C GLY A 10 1.42 3.68 -6.71
N GLY A 11 0.71 3.60 -7.83
CA GLY A 11 -0.74 3.45 -7.86
C GLY A 11 -1.48 4.76 -7.64
N THR A 12 -2.81 4.66 -7.49
CA THR A 12 -3.71 5.82 -7.45
C THR A 12 -3.40 6.81 -6.33
N ILE A 13 -2.91 6.35 -5.17
CA ILE A 13 -2.50 7.23 -4.05
C ILE A 13 -1.57 8.35 -4.55
N ASP A 14 -0.61 8.00 -5.40
CA ASP A 14 0.46 8.88 -5.86
C ASP A 14 0.17 9.49 -7.24
N LYS A 15 -1.04 9.31 -7.81
CA LYS A 15 -1.39 9.88 -9.13
C LYS A 15 -1.49 11.42 -9.07
N ILE A 16 -0.86 12.07 -10.06
CA ILE A 16 -0.93 13.51 -10.32
C ILE A 16 -1.52 13.71 -11.71
N TYR A 17 -2.51 14.59 -11.82
CA TYR A 17 -3.15 15.02 -13.07
C TYR A 17 -2.64 16.41 -13.42
N PHE A 18 -2.20 16.63 -14.66
CA PHE A 18 -1.51 17.86 -15.06
C PHE A 18 -2.37 18.91 -15.78
N ASP A 19 -3.52 18.54 -16.36
CA ASP A 19 -4.57 19.45 -16.87
C ASP A 19 -5.73 18.64 -17.52
N ASP A 20 -6.71 19.35 -18.10
CA ASP A 20 -7.92 18.81 -18.76
C ASP A 20 -7.65 17.80 -19.91
N LYS A 21 -6.40 17.59 -20.33
CA LYS A 21 -6.04 16.68 -21.44
C LYS A 21 -5.66 15.25 -21.05
N SER A 22 -6.00 14.83 -19.83
CA SER A 22 -6.10 13.40 -19.44
C SER A 22 -4.79 12.60 -19.36
N ASP A 23 -3.62 13.23 -19.41
CA ASP A 23 -2.35 12.57 -19.09
C ASP A 23 -2.11 12.62 -17.57
N TYR A 24 -2.02 11.44 -16.95
CA TYR A 24 -1.66 11.28 -15.53
C TYR A 24 -0.27 10.68 -15.39
N GLN A 25 0.41 11.02 -14.30
CA GLN A 25 1.66 10.37 -13.91
C GLN A 25 1.59 9.92 -12.46
N ILE A 26 2.46 8.98 -12.10
CA ILE A 26 2.67 8.59 -10.71
C ILE A 26 3.82 9.43 -10.17
N GLY A 27 3.48 10.33 -9.26
CA GLY A 27 4.39 11.30 -8.67
C GLY A 27 5.20 10.73 -7.52
N ASP A 28 5.72 11.64 -6.69
CA ASP A 28 6.43 11.27 -5.48
C ASP A 28 5.49 10.63 -4.45
N PRO A 29 5.97 9.71 -3.61
CA PRO A 29 5.12 9.06 -2.62
C PRO A 29 4.52 10.06 -1.62
N GLN A 30 3.19 10.09 -1.52
CA GLN A 30 2.50 11.07 -0.67
C GLN A 30 2.45 10.64 0.80
N ILE A 31 2.55 9.34 1.08
CA ILE A 31 2.37 8.77 2.43
C ILE A 31 3.31 9.38 3.49
N GLY A 32 4.56 9.67 3.13
CA GLY A 32 5.52 10.25 4.07
C GLY A 32 5.12 11.66 4.54
N GLN A 33 4.51 12.45 3.66
CA GLN A 33 3.99 13.77 4.02
C GLN A 33 2.70 13.65 4.82
N ILE A 34 1.77 12.79 4.38
CA ILE A 34 0.51 12.53 5.07
C ILE A 34 0.75 12.13 6.53
N LEU A 35 1.66 11.18 6.79
CA LEU A 35 1.95 10.73 8.16
C LEU A 35 2.55 11.84 9.03
N LYS A 36 3.38 12.73 8.47
CA LYS A 36 3.91 13.89 9.19
C LYS A 36 2.81 14.89 9.55
N GLU A 37 1.92 15.18 8.60
CA GLU A 37 0.80 16.11 8.81
C GLU A 37 -0.22 15.58 9.82
N LEU A 38 -0.45 14.27 9.82
CA LEU A 38 -1.27 13.58 10.83
C LEU A 38 -0.61 13.50 12.21
N GLY A 39 0.65 13.94 12.36
CA GLY A 39 1.34 14.01 13.64
C GLY A 39 1.65 12.66 14.27
N VAL A 40 1.98 11.64 13.47
CA VAL A 40 2.33 10.32 14.02
C VAL A 40 3.59 10.38 14.88
N THR A 41 3.62 9.58 15.95
CA THR A 41 4.68 9.63 16.97
C THR A 41 5.73 8.51 16.85
N PHE A 42 5.60 7.63 15.86
CA PHE A 42 6.58 6.57 15.57
C PHE A 42 7.55 7.02 14.47
N ARG A 43 8.73 6.40 14.44
CA ARG A 43 9.73 6.63 13.39
C ARG A 43 9.37 5.81 12.16
N PHE A 44 9.64 6.35 10.98
CA PHE A 44 9.45 5.61 9.74
C PHE A 44 10.49 5.96 8.68
N SER A 45 10.77 5.01 7.81
CA SER A 45 11.56 5.20 6.59
C SER A 45 10.71 4.88 5.37
N VAL A 46 10.97 5.56 4.25
CA VAL A 46 10.25 5.35 3.00
C VAL A 46 11.23 4.87 1.93
N ILE A 47 10.95 3.70 1.34
CA ILE A 47 11.66 3.16 0.19
C ILE A 47 10.73 3.21 -1.03
N PRO A 48 10.93 4.17 -1.95
CA PRO A 48 10.23 4.18 -3.22
C PRO A 48 10.85 3.17 -4.17
N ILE A 49 10.31 1.95 -4.21
CA ILE A 49 10.86 0.87 -5.05
C ILE A 49 10.44 1.08 -6.51
N ILE A 50 9.16 1.41 -6.73
CA ILE A 50 8.55 1.46 -8.05
C ILE A 50 7.60 2.66 -8.13
N ARG A 51 7.37 3.19 -9.33
CA ARG A 51 6.35 4.20 -9.63
C ARG A 51 5.52 3.75 -10.83
N LYS A 52 4.70 2.71 -10.65
CA LYS A 52 3.91 2.07 -11.72
C LYS A 52 2.43 2.01 -11.36
N ASP A 53 1.58 2.06 -12.39
CA ASP A 53 0.19 1.67 -12.23
C ASP A 53 0.16 0.16 -11.93
N SER A 54 -0.71 -0.26 -11.02
CA SER A 54 -0.80 -1.67 -10.63
C SER A 54 -1.12 -2.61 -11.80
N LEU A 55 -1.79 -2.11 -12.85
CA LEU A 55 -2.03 -2.88 -14.08
C LEU A 55 -0.74 -3.24 -14.84
N HIS A 56 0.36 -2.54 -14.57
CA HIS A 56 1.67 -2.76 -15.18
C HIS A 56 2.70 -3.36 -14.22
N ILE A 57 2.29 -3.76 -13.01
CA ILE A 57 3.15 -4.49 -12.07
C ILE A 57 3.27 -5.94 -12.53
N THR A 58 4.51 -6.33 -12.83
CA THR A 58 4.89 -7.66 -13.31
C THR A 58 5.35 -8.57 -12.17
N ASP A 59 5.57 -9.86 -12.45
CA ASP A 59 6.09 -10.79 -11.44
C ASP A 59 7.53 -10.44 -11.02
N ALA A 60 8.34 -9.90 -11.93
CA ALA A 60 9.67 -9.39 -11.60
C ALA A 60 9.59 -8.20 -10.64
N ASP A 61 8.60 -7.33 -10.81
CA ASP A 61 8.33 -6.22 -9.89
C ASP A 61 7.91 -6.74 -8.50
N ARG A 62 7.04 -7.76 -8.45
CA ARG A 62 6.61 -8.39 -7.19
C ARG A 62 7.77 -9.03 -6.45
N GLU A 63 8.65 -9.71 -7.17
CA GLU A 63 9.86 -10.30 -6.60
C GLU A 63 10.83 -9.23 -6.09
N LEU A 64 11.00 -8.12 -6.82
CA LEU A 64 11.79 -6.98 -6.36
C LEU A 64 11.23 -6.40 -5.04
N ILE A 65 9.90 -6.21 -4.95
CA ILE A 65 9.25 -5.73 -3.72
C ILE A 65 9.51 -6.71 -2.57
N ARG A 66 9.30 -8.01 -2.81
CA ARG A 66 9.51 -9.08 -1.82
C ARG A 66 10.96 -9.12 -1.32
N ALA A 67 11.92 -9.16 -2.24
CA ALA A 67 13.34 -9.21 -1.93
C ALA A 67 13.79 -7.96 -1.15
N THR A 68 13.32 -6.78 -1.55
CA THR A 68 13.62 -5.53 -0.85
C THR A 68 13.12 -5.57 0.60
N ILE A 69 11.89 -6.01 0.83
CA ILE A 69 11.31 -6.11 2.19
C ILE A 69 12.05 -7.15 3.02
N ALA A 70 12.35 -8.31 2.43
CA ALA A 70 13.05 -9.39 3.13
C ALA A 70 14.45 -8.98 3.60
N ALA A 71 15.12 -8.09 2.85
CA ALA A 71 16.45 -7.58 3.20
C ALA A 71 16.44 -6.55 4.34
N GLN A 72 15.29 -6.01 4.74
CA GLN A 72 15.21 -5.03 5.82
C GLN A 72 15.07 -5.69 7.19
N PRO A 73 15.71 -5.17 8.25
CA PRO A 73 15.57 -5.72 9.60
C PRO A 73 14.20 -5.39 10.22
N THR A 74 13.54 -4.32 9.77
CA THR A 74 12.27 -3.85 10.35
C THR A 74 11.16 -4.89 10.21
N ARG A 75 10.48 -5.18 11.32
CA ARG A 75 9.40 -6.17 11.41
C ARG A 75 8.06 -5.67 10.87
N HIS A 76 7.75 -4.39 11.08
CA HIS A 76 6.49 -3.79 10.64
C HIS A 76 6.69 -3.10 9.29
N VAL A 77 5.88 -3.48 8.31
CA VAL A 77 5.99 -3.01 6.94
C VAL A 77 4.63 -2.55 6.45
N LEU A 78 4.56 -1.32 5.96
CA LEU A 78 3.41 -0.76 5.28
C LEU A 78 3.74 -0.58 3.80
N ILE A 79 2.89 -1.07 2.92
CA ILE A 79 3.07 -0.94 1.47
C ILE A 79 1.96 -0.09 0.88
N THR A 80 2.30 1.00 0.18
CA THR A 80 1.33 1.69 -0.70
C THR A 80 1.41 1.10 -2.10
N HIS A 81 0.26 0.67 -2.61
CA HIS A 81 0.14 -0.06 -3.87
C HIS A 81 -1.15 0.31 -4.62
N GLY A 82 -1.13 0.22 -5.95
CA GLY A 82 -2.35 0.35 -6.76
C GLY A 82 -3.31 -0.82 -6.52
N THR A 83 -4.62 -0.58 -6.59
CA THR A 83 -5.58 -1.56 -6.06
C THR A 83 -5.84 -2.77 -6.95
N ASP A 84 -5.54 -2.68 -8.25
CA ASP A 84 -5.98 -3.68 -9.22
C ASP A 84 -5.21 -5.00 -9.13
N SER A 85 -3.89 -4.94 -8.86
CA SER A 85 -3.04 -6.13 -8.70
C SER A 85 -2.48 -6.31 -7.29
N MET A 86 -3.09 -5.62 -6.30
CA MET A 86 -2.65 -5.63 -4.91
C MET A 86 -2.72 -7.03 -4.29
N VAL A 87 -3.75 -7.82 -4.65
CA VAL A 87 -3.97 -9.16 -4.10
C VAL A 87 -2.85 -10.10 -4.52
N GLU A 88 -2.44 -10.04 -5.78
CA GLU A 88 -1.40 -10.83 -6.42
C GLU A 88 -0.05 -10.56 -5.76
N THR A 89 0.28 -9.28 -5.56
CA THR A 89 1.48 -8.87 -4.80
C THR A 89 1.41 -9.36 -3.36
N GLY A 90 0.25 -9.25 -2.70
CA GLY A 90 0.04 -9.73 -1.33
C GLY A 90 0.29 -11.24 -1.19
N LYS A 91 -0.08 -12.05 -2.19
CA LYS A 91 0.18 -13.49 -2.21
C LYS A 91 1.68 -13.82 -2.28
N VAL A 92 2.45 -13.11 -3.10
CA VAL A 92 3.91 -13.31 -3.22
C VAL A 92 4.62 -13.01 -1.89
N LEU A 93 4.18 -11.95 -1.19
CA LEU A 93 4.77 -11.52 0.07
C LEU A 93 4.56 -12.49 1.23
N GLN A 94 3.62 -13.44 1.14
CA GLN A 94 3.36 -14.42 2.20
C GLN A 94 4.53 -15.37 2.47
N THR A 95 5.50 -15.42 1.56
CA THR A 95 6.74 -16.16 1.73
C THR A 95 7.70 -15.53 2.76
N ILE A 96 7.46 -14.29 3.18
CA ILE A 96 8.30 -13.58 4.15
C ILE A 96 7.80 -13.91 5.57
N ALA A 97 8.64 -14.62 6.34
CA ALA A 97 8.37 -14.94 7.73
C ALA A 97 8.66 -13.76 8.67
N ASP A 98 8.12 -13.84 9.90
CA ASP A 98 8.41 -12.98 11.05
C ASP A 98 8.17 -11.47 10.90
N LYS A 99 7.52 -11.05 9.80
CA LYS A 99 7.12 -9.67 9.55
C LYS A 99 5.60 -9.50 9.56
N THR A 100 5.12 -8.36 10.04
CA THR A 100 3.74 -7.93 9.86
C THR A 100 3.72 -6.96 8.68
N ILE A 101 3.16 -7.39 7.56
CA ILE A 101 3.13 -6.65 6.31
C ILE A 101 1.68 -6.27 6.03
N VAL A 102 1.39 -4.98 5.96
CA VAL A 102 0.07 -4.47 5.57
C VAL A 102 0.20 -3.71 4.27
N MET A 103 -0.61 -4.09 3.30
CA MET A 103 -0.75 -3.37 2.04
C MET A 103 -1.97 -2.46 2.10
N THR A 104 -1.85 -1.28 1.52
CA THR A 104 -2.98 -0.36 1.37
C THR A 104 -2.85 0.43 0.07
N GLY A 105 -3.94 1.07 -0.31
CA GLY A 105 -4.10 1.80 -1.54
C GLY A 105 -5.16 2.88 -1.36
N ALA A 106 -5.52 3.53 -2.45
CA ALA A 106 -6.65 4.42 -2.50
C ALA A 106 -7.37 4.24 -3.82
N LEU A 107 -8.67 4.51 -3.80
CA LEU A 107 -9.50 4.54 -4.99
C LEU A 107 -9.48 5.92 -5.64
N ASN A 108 -9.14 6.94 -4.86
CA ASN A 108 -8.96 8.32 -5.31
C ASN A 108 -7.53 8.80 -5.02
N PRO A 109 -6.96 9.70 -5.83
CA PRO A 109 -5.65 10.30 -5.55
C PRO A 109 -5.60 10.96 -4.19
N ALA A 110 -4.47 10.87 -3.48
CA ALA A 110 -4.35 11.42 -2.13
C ALA A 110 -4.52 12.95 -2.09
N ARG A 111 -4.20 13.63 -3.20
CA ARG A 111 -4.32 15.10 -3.32
C ARG A 111 -5.75 15.60 -3.46
N PHE A 112 -6.72 14.72 -3.72
CA PHE A 112 -8.11 15.12 -3.91
C PHE A 112 -8.81 15.28 -2.57
N ARG A 113 -9.64 16.33 -2.45
CA ARG A 113 -10.46 16.56 -1.26
C ARG A 113 -11.42 15.39 -1.07
N GLY A 114 -11.45 14.79 0.13
CA GLY A 114 -12.28 13.62 0.42
C GLY A 114 -11.73 12.31 -0.12
N SER A 115 -10.43 12.26 -0.47
CA SER A 115 -9.74 11.02 -0.82
C SER A 115 -9.82 10.00 0.32
N ASP A 116 -9.97 8.73 -0.05
CA ASP A 116 -9.94 7.61 0.89
C ASP A 116 -8.52 7.25 1.36
N ALA A 117 -7.49 7.91 0.81
CA ALA A 117 -6.08 7.64 1.12
C ALA A 117 -5.75 7.78 2.61
N GLU A 118 -6.09 8.91 3.24
CA GLU A 118 -5.77 9.17 4.65
C GLU A 118 -6.44 8.14 5.58
N PHE A 119 -7.71 7.83 5.31
CA PHE A 119 -8.46 6.84 6.07
C PHE A 119 -7.86 5.44 5.91
N ASN A 120 -7.57 5.01 4.68
CA ASN A 120 -6.97 3.70 4.42
C ASN A 120 -5.56 3.59 5.04
N ILE A 121 -4.75 4.65 4.97
CA ILE A 121 -3.44 4.73 5.64
C ILE A 121 -3.59 4.60 7.15
N GLY A 122 -4.52 5.35 7.77
CA GLY A 122 -4.79 5.25 9.20
C GLY A 122 -5.21 3.83 9.62
N CYS A 123 -6.11 3.20 8.87
CA CYS A 123 -6.49 1.80 9.09
C CYS A 123 -5.29 0.86 8.94
N ALA A 124 -4.43 1.07 7.94
CA ALA A 124 -3.28 0.23 7.68
C ALA A 124 -2.21 0.35 8.78
N VAL A 125 -1.98 1.56 9.30
CA VAL A 125 -1.12 1.80 10.46
C VAL A 125 -1.68 1.09 11.71
N GLY A 126 -2.99 1.22 11.96
CA GLY A 126 -3.64 0.49 13.06
C GLY A 126 -3.55 -1.03 12.92
N ALA A 127 -3.60 -1.54 11.69
CA ALA A 127 -3.47 -2.97 11.42
C ALA A 127 -2.04 -3.47 11.62
N VAL A 128 -1.03 -2.78 11.07
CA VAL A 128 0.35 -3.26 11.10
C VAL A 128 0.89 -3.35 12.52
N GLN A 129 0.43 -2.48 13.42
CA GLN A 129 0.82 -2.50 14.84
C GLN A 129 0.06 -3.54 15.69
N SER A 130 -1.11 -4.01 15.24
CA SER A 130 -2.04 -4.80 16.06
C SER A 130 -2.10 -6.27 15.66
N LEU A 131 -1.73 -6.60 14.42
CA LEU A 131 -1.82 -7.95 13.87
C LEU A 131 -0.54 -8.76 14.12
N PRO A 132 -0.65 -10.10 14.25
CA PRO A 132 0.51 -10.96 14.29
C PRO A 132 1.30 -10.90 12.97
N ALA A 133 2.46 -11.57 12.94
CA ALA A 133 3.22 -11.70 11.70
C ALA A 133 2.35 -12.37 10.62
N GLY A 134 2.42 -11.83 9.41
CA GLY A 134 1.56 -12.19 8.30
C GLY A 134 1.41 -11.05 7.30
N VAL A 135 0.73 -11.33 6.18
CA VAL A 135 0.43 -10.35 5.14
C VAL A 135 -1.06 -10.06 5.11
N TYR A 136 -1.40 -8.77 5.08
CA TYR A 136 -2.77 -8.28 5.14
C TYR A 136 -2.99 -7.15 4.12
N ILE A 137 -4.24 -6.94 3.74
CA ILE A 137 -4.67 -5.78 2.95
C ILE A 137 -5.64 -4.95 3.80
N ALA A 138 -5.37 -3.66 3.97
CA ALA A 138 -6.23 -2.71 4.64
C ALA A 138 -6.89 -1.77 3.61
N MET A 139 -8.15 -2.02 3.29
CA MET A 139 -8.92 -1.27 2.29
C MET A 139 -10.41 -1.24 2.66
N ASN A 140 -11.08 -0.13 2.35
CA ASN A 140 -12.53 0.03 2.57
C ASN A 140 -12.95 -0.23 4.03
N GLY A 141 -12.13 0.20 5.00
CA GLY A 141 -12.41 0.04 6.44
C GLY A 141 -12.33 -1.39 6.96
N ARG A 142 -11.73 -2.32 6.21
CA ARG A 142 -11.58 -3.73 6.59
C ARG A 142 -10.16 -4.21 6.38
N ILE A 143 -9.80 -5.24 7.16
CA ILE A 143 -8.55 -5.98 7.02
C ILE A 143 -8.83 -7.32 6.36
N TRP A 144 -8.08 -7.63 5.32
CA TRP A 144 -8.28 -8.79 4.48
C TRP A 144 -7.06 -9.69 4.46
N ASN A 145 -7.29 -11.00 4.35
CA ASN A 145 -6.26 -11.97 4.00
C ASN A 145 -6.15 -12.03 2.45
N PRO A 146 -4.97 -11.81 1.85
CA PRO A 146 -4.77 -11.88 0.39
C PRO A 146 -5.25 -13.18 -0.28
N GLN A 147 -5.37 -14.28 0.46
CA GLN A 147 -5.87 -15.55 -0.06
C GLN A 147 -7.40 -15.64 -0.11
N LYS A 148 -8.12 -14.77 0.60
CA LYS A 148 -9.58 -14.83 0.78
C LYS A 148 -10.29 -13.55 0.34
N VAL A 149 -9.64 -12.76 -0.51
CA VAL A 149 -10.14 -11.46 -0.96
C VAL A 149 -9.84 -11.27 -2.44
N ARG A 150 -10.70 -10.51 -3.13
CA ARG A 150 -10.49 -10.05 -4.50
C ARG A 150 -10.82 -8.55 -4.63
N LYS A 151 -10.21 -7.89 -5.63
CA LYS A 151 -10.66 -6.59 -6.10
C LYS A 151 -11.88 -6.79 -7.01
N ASN A 152 -13.04 -6.28 -6.59
CA ASN A 152 -14.20 -6.14 -7.45
C ASN A 152 -14.10 -4.81 -8.19
N VAL A 153 -13.72 -4.85 -9.46
CA VAL A 153 -13.53 -3.68 -10.31
C VAL A 153 -14.85 -2.96 -10.56
N ALA A 154 -15.93 -3.70 -10.86
CA ALA A 154 -17.24 -3.12 -11.18
C ALA A 154 -17.84 -2.36 -9.98
N ALA A 155 -17.67 -2.89 -8.77
CA ALA A 155 -18.13 -2.24 -7.54
C ALA A 155 -17.08 -1.36 -6.86
N ASN A 156 -15.91 -1.21 -7.48
CA ASN A 156 -14.74 -0.49 -7.00
C ASN A 156 -14.39 -0.73 -5.51
N ARG A 157 -14.38 -2.00 -5.07
CA ARG A 157 -14.11 -2.36 -3.65
C ARG A 157 -13.40 -3.69 -3.52
N PHE A 158 -12.89 -3.97 -2.33
CA PHE A 158 -12.47 -5.31 -1.94
C PHE A 158 -13.64 -6.10 -1.35
N GLU A 159 -13.73 -7.38 -1.68
CA GLU A 159 -14.74 -8.30 -1.15
C GLU A 159 -14.18 -9.71 -0.98
N SER A 160 -14.82 -10.49 -0.11
CA SER A 160 -14.46 -11.90 0.11
C SER A 160 -14.62 -12.72 -1.18
N VAL A 161 -13.75 -13.72 -1.34
CA VAL A 161 -13.90 -14.79 -2.34
C VAL A 161 -14.67 -15.95 -1.75
#